data_AF-A0A9J6QCS7-F1
#
_entry.id   AF-A0A9J6QCS7-F1
#
_cell.length_a   1.000
_cell.length_b   1.000
_cell.length_c   1.000
_cell.angle_alpha   90.00
_cell.angle_beta   90.00
_cell.angle_gamma   90.00
#
_symmetry.space_group_name_H-M   'P 1'
#
loop_
_entity.id
_entity.type
_entity.pdbx_description
1 polymer ?
#
loop_
_entity_poly.entity_id
_entity_poly.type
_entity_poly.pdbx_seq_one_letter_code
_entity_poly.pdbx_strand_id
1 'polypeptide(L)'
;LGIKPLYYARHREGLLFGSEIKSILAHPEFAARLDAVGLVDLLTLSRGTSQTPFREVQELLPGHLLSWRPNSQAKLRRYWEVRRQEHADDLQSTVQRTRELVTRALGSQLHADVPVCSLLSGGLDSTALTGIAQRIAKAEHGGDINSFSVDFVGQAEQ
;
A
#
# COMPACT_ATOMS: atom_id res chain seq x y z
N LEU A 1 3.41 6.08 -2.18
CA LEU A 1 2.97 4.78 -2.71
C LEU A 1 1.55 4.38 -2.32
N GLY A 2 0.94 4.93 -1.25
CA GLY A 2 -0.47 4.63 -0.94
C GLY A 2 -0.69 3.33 -0.18
N ILE A 3 0.34 2.79 0.47
CA ILE A 3 0.28 1.52 1.21
C ILE A 3 -0.78 1.58 2.32
N LYS A 4 -0.91 2.73 2.99
CA LYS A 4 -1.96 3.01 3.97
C LYS A 4 -2.92 4.02 3.35
N PRO A 5 -4.08 3.59 2.85
CA PRO A 5 -5.04 4.50 2.24
C PRO A 5 -5.63 5.43 3.31
N LEU A 6 -6.07 6.60 2.87
CA LEU A 6 -6.82 7.56 3.69
C LEU A 6 -7.99 8.07 2.88
N TYR A 7 -9.19 7.90 3.41
CA TYR A 7 -10.43 8.35 2.79
C TYR A 7 -10.95 9.57 3.51
N TYR A 8 -11.65 10.44 2.79
CA TYR A 8 -12.31 11.60 3.36
C TYR A 8 -13.62 11.92 2.64
N ALA A 9 -14.54 12.55 3.36
CA ALA A 9 -15.80 13.04 2.83
C ALA A 9 -16.15 14.39 3.49
N ARG A 10 -16.76 15.29 2.72
CA ARG A 10 -17.23 16.57 3.27
C ARG A 10 -18.49 16.34 4.09
N HIS A 11 -18.53 16.97 5.26
CA HIS A 11 -19.69 17.00 6.14
C HIS A 11 -20.19 18.44 6.32
N ARG A 12 -21.44 18.61 6.76
CA ARG A 12 -22.01 19.96 7.02
C ARG A 12 -21.19 20.73 8.04
N GLU A 13 -20.77 20.03 9.10
CA GLU A 13 -20.04 20.62 10.23
C GLU A 13 -18.51 20.45 10.11
N GLY A 14 -18.02 19.79 9.07
CA GLY A 14 -16.59 19.49 8.99
C GLY A 14 -16.17 18.53 7.90
N LEU A 15 -15.20 17.67 8.24
CA LEU A 15 -14.62 16.66 7.36
C LEU A 15 -14.60 15.32 8.10
N LEU A 16 -15.20 14.30 7.50
CA LEU A 16 -15.06 12.91 7.96
C LEU A 16 -13.83 12.31 7.27
N PHE A 17 -13.02 11.55 8.00
CA PHE A 17 -11.86 10.87 7.44
C PHE A 17 -11.53 9.58 8.20
N GLY A 18 -10.87 8.65 7.52
CA GLY A 18 -10.45 7.39 8.11
C GLY A 18 -9.59 6.57 7.16
N SER A 19 -8.82 5.62 7.70
CA SER A 19 -8.00 4.70 6.89
C SER A 19 -8.83 3.64 6.15
N GLU A 20 -10.13 3.55 6.45
CA GLU A 20 -11.06 2.63 5.82
C GLU A 20 -12.38 3.38 5.53
N ILE A 21 -13.00 3.09 4.39
CA ILE A 21 -14.26 3.73 3.96
C ILE A 21 -15.37 3.50 5.00
N LYS A 22 -15.41 2.31 5.62
CA LYS A 22 -16.43 1.95 6.61
C LYS A 22 -16.48 2.91 7.81
N SER A 23 -15.37 3.56 8.14
CA SER A 23 -15.32 4.57 9.22
C SER A 23 -16.15 5.81 8.88
N ILE A 24 -16.21 6.19 7.60
CA ILE A 24 -17.05 7.30 7.12
C ILE A 24 -18.51 6.85 7.05
N LEU A 25 -18.77 5.65 6.52
CA LEU A 25 -20.13 5.09 6.38
C LEU A 25 -20.82 4.86 7.73
N ALA A 26 -20.05 4.70 8.81
CA ALA A 26 -20.59 4.54 10.16
C ALA A 26 -21.18 5.85 10.73
N HIS A 27 -20.92 7.02 10.12
CA HIS A 27 -21.47 8.28 10.59
C HIS A 27 -22.98 8.36 10.31
N PRO A 28 -23.85 8.64 11.30
CA PRO A 28 -25.31 8.58 11.14
C PRO A 28 -25.88 9.46 10.02
N GLU A 29 -25.24 10.60 9.76
CA GLU A 29 -25.65 11.54 8.72
C GLU A 29 -25.08 11.23 7.33
N PHE A 30 -24.23 10.21 7.20
CA PHE A 30 -23.64 9.83 5.92
C PHE A 30 -24.49 8.77 5.22
N ALA A 31 -25.06 9.13 4.06
CA ALA A 31 -25.85 8.21 3.25
C ALA A 31 -24.96 7.40 2.30
N ALA A 32 -24.88 6.09 2.50
CA ALA A 32 -24.16 5.18 1.61
C ALA A 32 -24.86 5.09 0.24
N ARG A 33 -24.37 5.86 -0.73
CA ARG A 33 -24.86 5.85 -2.12
C ARG A 33 -23.77 5.38 -3.04
N LEU A 34 -24.07 4.38 -3.87
CA LEU A 34 -23.10 3.88 -4.84
C LEU A 34 -22.92 4.83 -6.02
N ASP A 35 -21.70 4.85 -6.53
CA ASP A 35 -21.35 5.47 -7.79
C ASP A 35 -20.91 4.41 -8.80
N ALA A 36 -21.56 4.39 -9.97
CA ALA A 36 -21.32 3.37 -10.98
C ALA A 36 -19.90 3.48 -11.56
N VAL A 37 -19.35 4.69 -11.68
CA VAL A 37 -17.99 4.90 -12.19
C VAL A 37 -16.99 4.41 -11.16
N GLY A 38 -17.14 4.80 -9.89
CA GLY A 38 -16.31 4.30 -8.80
C GLY A 38 -16.36 2.77 -8.62
N LEU A 39 -17.51 2.15 -8.91
CA LEU A 39 -17.65 0.69 -8.90
C LEU A 39 -16.88 0.04 -10.06
N VAL A 40 -16.94 0.61 -11.26
CA VAL A 40 -16.15 0.15 -12.42
C VAL A 40 -14.67 0.30 -12.14
N ASP A 41 -14.22 1.42 -11.59
CA ASP A 41 -12.82 1.64 -11.20
C ASP A 41 -12.33 0.55 -10.22
N LEU A 42 -13.16 0.21 -9.21
CA LEU A 42 -12.85 -0.86 -8.26
C LEU A 42 -12.75 -2.23 -8.96
N LEU A 43 -13.74 -2.59 -9.78
CA LEU A 43 -13.81 -3.90 -10.42
C LEU A 43 -12.74 -4.10 -11.50
N THR A 44 -12.34 -3.01 -12.17
CA THR A 44 -11.26 -3.02 -13.18
C THR A 44 -9.87 -2.88 -12.55
N LEU A 45 -9.79 -2.77 -11.23
CA LEU A 45 -8.55 -2.50 -10.49
C LEU A 45 -7.81 -1.25 -11.01
N SER A 46 -8.56 -0.29 -11.53
CA SER A 46 -8.04 1.00 -11.97
C SER A 46 -7.42 1.71 -10.77
N ARG A 47 -6.18 2.17 -10.93
CA ARG A 47 -5.41 2.86 -9.88
C ARG A 47 -5.17 4.30 -10.29
N GLY A 48 -5.13 5.20 -9.31
CA GLY A 48 -4.74 6.60 -9.52
C GLY A 48 -5.91 7.59 -9.64
N THR A 49 -7.16 7.12 -9.53
CA THR A 49 -8.30 8.00 -9.30
C THR A 49 -8.46 8.24 -7.80
N SER A 50 -9.01 9.39 -7.42
CA SER A 50 -9.43 9.66 -6.03
C SER A 50 -10.85 9.16 -5.77
N GLN A 51 -11.48 8.50 -6.74
CA GLN A 51 -12.86 8.07 -6.64
C GLN A 51 -12.95 6.76 -5.86
N THR A 52 -14.07 6.59 -5.18
CA THR A 52 -14.42 5.34 -4.51
C THR A 52 -15.77 4.87 -5.03
N PRO A 53 -16.17 3.61 -4.79
CA PRO A 53 -17.53 3.15 -5.13
C PRO A 53 -18.65 3.91 -4.41
N PHE A 54 -18.35 4.73 -3.42
CA PHE A 54 -19.32 5.52 -2.68
C PHE A 54 -19.25 6.98 -3.10
N ARG A 55 -20.42 7.55 -3.43
CA ARG A 55 -20.55 8.99 -3.71
C ARG A 55 -20.05 9.79 -2.52
N GLU A 56 -19.43 10.93 -2.83
CA GLU A 56 -18.93 11.91 -1.84
C GLU A 56 -17.75 11.42 -0.97
N VAL A 57 -17.37 10.14 -1.05
CA VAL A 57 -16.14 9.61 -0.44
C VAL A 57 -15.02 9.62 -1.46
N GLN A 58 -13.90 10.25 -1.08
CA GLN A 58 -12.71 10.36 -1.91
C GLN A 58 -11.51 9.70 -1.22
N GLU A 59 -10.65 9.04 -1.98
CA GLU A 59 -9.35 8.59 -1.54
C GLU A 59 -8.32 9.73 -1.68
N LEU A 60 -7.53 9.98 -0.64
CA LEU A 60 -6.39 10.88 -0.71
C LEU A 60 -5.28 10.21 -1.51
N LEU A 61 -4.98 10.76 -2.69
CA LEU A 61 -3.96 10.22 -3.57
C LEU A 61 -2.59 10.11 -2.88
N PRO A 62 -1.79 9.08 -3.19
CA PRO A 62 -0.45 8.93 -2.61
C PRO A 62 0.42 10.16 -2.81
N GLY A 63 1.19 10.55 -1.79
CA GLY A 63 2.08 11.71 -1.87
C GLY A 63 1.36 13.06 -1.89
N HIS A 64 0.08 13.11 -1.50
CA HIS A 64 -0.69 14.34 -1.38
C HIS A 64 -1.03 14.66 0.07
N LEU A 65 -1.16 15.96 0.34
CA LEU A 65 -1.69 16.54 1.57
C LEU A 65 -3.03 17.19 1.27
N LEU A 66 -4.03 16.95 2.12
CA LEU A 66 -5.30 17.67 2.11
C LEU A 66 -5.32 18.70 3.25
N SER A 67 -5.45 19.97 2.90
CA SER A 67 -5.66 21.06 3.86
C SER A 67 -7.12 21.50 3.84
N TRP A 68 -7.79 21.39 4.98
CA TRP A 68 -9.18 21.81 5.15
C TRP A 68 -9.29 22.91 6.21
N ARG A 69 -10.21 23.86 5.99
CA ARG A 69 -10.59 24.89 6.97
C ARG A 69 -12.09 25.12 6.89
N PRO A 70 -12.75 25.49 8.00
CA PRO A 70 -14.14 25.93 7.98
C PRO A 70 -14.36 27.01 6.92
N ASN A 71 -15.48 26.94 6.21
CA ASN A 71 -15.89 27.90 5.18
C ASN A 71 -14.89 28.06 4.01
N SER A 72 -13.97 27.12 3.83
CA SER A 72 -13.01 27.12 2.73
C SER A 72 -13.13 25.84 1.89
N GLN A 73 -12.73 25.93 0.62
CA GLN A 73 -12.55 24.73 -0.19
C GLN A 73 -11.34 23.93 0.31
N ALA A 74 -11.46 22.60 0.31
CA ALA A 74 -10.33 21.72 0.58
C ALA A 74 -9.24 21.94 -0.47
N LYS A 75 -7.98 22.03 -0.03
CA LYS A 75 -6.82 22.22 -0.92
C LYS A 75 -5.96 20.97 -0.91
N LEU A 76 -5.73 20.41 -2.09
CA LEU A 76 -4.79 19.32 -2.29
C LEU A 76 -3.44 19.87 -2.72
N ARG A 77 -2.37 19.39 -2.07
CA ARG A 77 -0.99 19.68 -2.47
C ARG A 77 -0.22 18.38 -2.57
N ARG A 78 0.33 18.10 -3.75
CA ARG A 78 1.29 17.02 -3.92
C ARG A 78 2.63 17.41 -3.29
N TYR A 79 3.10 16.61 -2.34
CA TYR A 79 4.40 16.79 -1.69
C TYR A 79 5.45 15.79 -2.15
N TRP A 80 5.03 14.67 -2.78
CA TRP A 80 5.93 13.64 -3.29
C TRP A 80 5.36 12.96 -4.53
N GLU A 81 6.25 12.56 -5.44
CA GLU A 81 5.93 11.74 -6.60
C GLU A 81 7.14 10.86 -6.96
N VAL A 82 6.88 9.72 -7.62
CA VAL A 82 7.96 8.93 -8.22
C VAL A 82 8.51 9.69 -9.41
N ARG A 83 9.81 9.97 -9.40
CA ARG A 83 10.51 10.54 -10.55
C ARG A 83 11.22 9.44 -11.31
N ARG A 84 10.95 9.36 -12.61
CA ARG A 84 11.72 8.50 -13.52
C ARG A 84 13.01 9.24 -13.87
N GLN A 85 14.11 8.51 -13.83
CA GLN A 85 15.43 8.99 -14.22
C GLN A 85 16.05 7.96 -15.14
N GLU A 86 16.94 8.41 -16.02
CA GLU A 86 17.71 7.50 -16.85
C GLU A 86 18.62 6.62 -15.98
N HIS A 87 18.69 5.34 -16.31
CA HIS A 87 19.52 4.38 -15.60
C HIS A 87 20.91 4.36 -16.22
N ALA A 88 21.89 4.88 -15.50
CA ALA A 88 23.26 5.05 -15.99
C ALA A 88 24.25 4.01 -15.44
N ASP A 89 23.84 3.16 -14.48
CA ASP A 89 24.73 2.18 -13.87
C ASP A 89 25.02 1.02 -14.85
N ASP A 90 26.26 0.53 -14.85
CA ASP A 90 26.59 -0.73 -15.52
C ASP A 90 25.94 -1.93 -14.82
N LEU A 91 26.08 -3.13 -15.39
CA LEU A 91 25.47 -4.35 -14.84
C LEU A 91 25.92 -4.65 -13.41
N GLN A 92 27.22 -4.53 -13.11
CA GLN A 92 27.75 -4.87 -11.78
C GLN A 92 27.24 -3.89 -10.72
N SER A 93 27.31 -2.60 -11.05
CA SER A 93 26.79 -1.51 -10.23
C SER A 93 25.28 -1.66 -9.99
N THR A 94 24.53 -2.02 -11.04
CA THR A 94 23.08 -2.28 -10.96
C THR A 94 22.77 -3.44 -10.01
N VAL A 95 23.47 -4.58 -10.14
CA VAL A 95 23.26 -5.75 -9.30
C VAL A 95 23.55 -5.43 -7.84
N GLN A 96 24.68 -4.77 -7.57
CA GLN A 96 25.08 -4.40 -6.22
C GLN A 96 24.08 -3.41 -5.60
N ARG A 97 23.74 -2.34 -6.32
CA ARG A 97 22.79 -1.32 -5.86
C ARG A 97 21.40 -1.89 -5.61
N THR A 98 20.92 -2.76 -6.50
CA THR A 98 19.63 -3.44 -6.33
C THR A 98 19.63 -4.30 -5.07
N ARG A 99 20.68 -5.10 -4.86
CA ARG A 99 20.82 -5.93 -3.66
C ARG A 99 20.82 -5.09 -2.39
N GLU A 100 21.55 -3.98 -2.38
CA GLU A 100 21.59 -3.06 -1.24
C GLU A 100 20.24 -2.42 -0.95
N LEU A 101 19.56 -1.91 -1.99
CA LEU A 101 18.25 -1.28 -1.84
C LEU A 101 17.20 -2.26 -1.33
N VAL A 102 17.15 -3.48 -1.88
CA VAL A 102 16.23 -4.53 -1.46
C VAL A 102 16.54 -4.98 -0.03
N THR A 103 17.81 -5.22 0.30
CA THR A 103 18.23 -5.66 1.65
C THR A 103 17.86 -4.59 2.69
N ARG A 104 18.13 -3.32 2.40
CA ARG A 104 17.79 -2.19 3.30
C ARG A 104 16.29 -2.02 3.45
N ALA A 105 15.53 -2.13 2.36
CA ALA A 105 14.08 -2.06 2.41
C ALA A 105 13.48 -3.20 3.22
N LEU A 106 14.01 -4.43 3.08
CA LEU A 106 13.57 -5.57 3.90
C LEU A 106 13.92 -5.41 5.37
N GLY A 107 15.13 -4.95 5.70
CA GLY A 107 15.53 -4.74 7.09
C GLY A 107 14.56 -3.83 7.84
N SER A 108 14.08 -2.75 7.20
CA SER A 108 13.07 -1.87 7.83
C SER A 108 11.69 -2.49 7.96
N GLN A 109 11.34 -3.49 7.15
CA GLN A 109 10.07 -4.22 7.26
C GLN A 109 10.11 -5.35 8.30
N LEU A 110 11.30 -5.85 8.64
CA LEU A 110 11.48 -6.87 9.68
C LEU A 110 11.43 -6.30 11.10
N HIS A 111 11.59 -4.99 11.25
CA HIS A 111 11.48 -4.32 12.54
C HIS A 111 10.00 -4.19 12.96
N ALA A 112 9.52 -5.16 13.72
CA ALA A 112 8.16 -5.20 14.25
C ALA A 112 8.13 -5.64 15.72
N ASP A 113 7.17 -5.13 16.48
CA ASP A 113 6.91 -5.54 17.87
C ASP A 113 6.23 -6.93 17.98
N VAL A 114 6.03 -7.59 16.84
CA VAL A 114 5.38 -8.89 16.70
C VAL A 114 6.23 -9.81 15.81
N PRO A 115 6.13 -11.14 15.96
CA PRO A 115 6.81 -12.06 15.07
C PRO A 115 6.48 -11.80 13.59
N VAL A 116 7.51 -11.69 12.77
CA VAL A 116 7.38 -11.50 11.32
C VAL A 116 7.42 -12.85 10.61
N CYS A 117 6.57 -13.01 9.60
CA CYS A 117 6.57 -14.16 8.71
C CYS A 117 6.68 -13.72 7.24
N SER A 118 7.04 -14.65 6.37
CA SER A 118 7.11 -14.45 4.92
C SER A 118 6.07 -15.31 4.20
N LEU A 119 5.41 -14.74 3.19
CA LEU A 119 4.54 -15.50 2.27
C LEU A 119 5.38 -16.00 1.10
N LEU A 120 5.50 -17.32 0.97
CA LEU A 120 6.33 -17.99 -0.03
C LEU A 120 5.44 -18.65 -1.09
N SER A 121 5.65 -18.31 -2.36
CA SER A 121 4.87 -18.83 -3.49
C SER A 121 5.66 -19.75 -4.43
N GLY A 122 6.93 -20.05 -4.11
CA GLY A 122 7.85 -20.78 -5.01
C GLY A 122 8.39 -19.94 -6.18
N GLY A 123 7.88 -18.72 -6.39
CA GLY A 123 8.40 -17.79 -7.39
C GLY A 123 9.77 -17.21 -7.02
N LEU A 124 10.48 -16.69 -8.02
CA LEU A 124 11.81 -16.10 -7.85
C LEU A 124 11.80 -14.97 -6.81
N ASP A 125 10.82 -14.07 -6.88
CA ASP A 125 10.75 -12.90 -6.01
C ASP A 125 10.51 -13.28 -4.55
N SER A 126 9.47 -14.06 -4.26
CA SER A 126 9.13 -14.48 -2.90
C SER A 126 10.25 -15.34 -2.28
N THR A 127 10.91 -16.17 -3.10
CA THR A 127 12.09 -16.95 -2.67
C THR A 127 13.28 -16.05 -2.34
N ALA A 128 13.59 -15.08 -3.21
CA ALA A 128 14.70 -14.15 -2.99
C ALA A 128 14.46 -13.27 -1.74
N LEU A 129 13.26 -12.71 -1.59
CA LEU A 129 12.89 -11.90 -0.43
C LEU A 129 12.94 -12.71 0.86
N THR A 130 12.41 -13.94 0.87
CA THR A 130 12.47 -14.84 2.04
C THR A 130 13.91 -15.18 2.42
N GLY A 131 14.77 -15.50 1.44
CA GLY A 131 16.18 -15.80 1.67
C GLY A 131 16.96 -14.61 2.22
N ILE A 132 16.70 -13.39 1.73
CA ILE A 132 17.31 -12.17 2.27
C ILE A 132 16.77 -11.89 3.68
N ALA A 133 15.46 -12.01 3.91
CA ALA A 133 14.85 -11.79 5.21
C ALA A 133 15.41 -12.74 6.28
N GLN A 134 15.56 -14.03 5.96
CA GLN A 134 16.17 -15.01 6.85
C GLN A 134 17.61 -14.63 7.23
N ARG A 135 18.41 -14.15 6.27
CA ARG A 135 19.79 -13.70 6.54
C ARG A 135 19.83 -12.51 7.48
N ILE A 136 18.94 -11.54 7.29
CA ILE A 136 18.83 -10.35 8.16
C ILE A 136 18.40 -10.77 9.57
N ALA A 137 17.31 -11.55 9.70
CA ALA A 137 16.79 -12.01 10.99
C ALA A 137 17.84 -12.80 11.79
N LYS A 138 18.59 -13.67 11.12
CA LYS A 138 19.67 -14.43 11.75
C LYS A 138 20.82 -13.54 12.25
N ALA A 139 21.15 -12.47 11.51
CA ALA A 139 22.22 -11.55 11.87
C ALA A 139 21.82 -10.58 12.99
N GLU A 140 20.57 -10.09 13.00
CA GLU A 140 20.12 -9.04 13.93
C GLU A 140 19.45 -9.58 15.20
N HIS A 141 18.78 -10.74 15.11
CA HIS A 141 17.92 -11.24 16.18
C HIS A 141 18.19 -12.69 16.57
N GLY A 142 19.09 -13.39 15.86
CA GLY A 142 19.43 -14.80 16.10
C GLY A 142 18.27 -15.77 15.87
N GLY A 143 17.18 -15.32 15.25
CA GLY A 143 15.95 -16.10 15.01
C GLY A 143 15.72 -16.46 13.55
N ASP A 144 14.81 -17.41 13.33
CA ASP A 144 14.35 -17.83 12.01
C ASP A 144 13.05 -17.10 11.61
N ILE A 145 12.87 -16.87 10.31
CA ILE A 145 11.62 -16.37 9.72
C ILE A 145 10.74 -17.57 9.39
N ASN A 146 9.54 -17.60 9.97
CA ASN A 146 8.53 -18.56 9.55
C ASN A 146 8.02 -18.21 8.14
N SER A 147 7.97 -19.20 7.25
CA SER A 147 7.36 -19.03 5.93
C SER A 147 6.05 -19.82 5.81
N PHE A 148 5.10 -19.25 5.08
CA PHE A 148 3.81 -19.85 4.82
C PHE A 148 3.52 -19.83 3.32
N SER A 149 2.93 -20.91 2.82
CA SER A 149 2.45 -21.04 1.45
C SER A 149 0.97 -21.40 1.48
N VAL A 150 0.21 -20.85 0.55
CA VAL A 150 -1.23 -21.13 0.39
C VAL A 150 -1.43 -21.63 -1.02
N ASP A 151 -2.21 -22.70 -1.15
CA ASP A 151 -2.56 -23.32 -2.43
C ASP A 151 -4.06 -23.68 -2.44
N PHE A 152 -4.62 -23.87 -3.62
CA PHE A 152 -6.02 -24.28 -3.80
C PHE A 152 -6.12 -25.77 -4.11
N VAL A 153 -7.16 -26.41 -3.57
CA VAL A 153 -7.45 -27.81 -3.88
C VAL A 153 -7.65 -27.97 -5.39
N GLY A 154 -6.89 -28.88 -6.01
CA GLY A 154 -6.96 -29.20 -7.45
C GLY A 154 -6.01 -28.41 -8.36
N GLN A 155 -5.16 -27.52 -7.82
CA GLN A 155 -4.24 -26.72 -8.64
C GLN A 155 -3.00 -27.49 -9.12
N ALA A 156 -2.59 -28.55 -8.42
CA ALA A 156 -1.45 -29.39 -8.79
C ALA A 156 -1.76 -30.44 -9.89
N GLU A 157 -3.02 -30.54 -10.34
CA GLU A 157 -3.47 -31.53 -11.35
C GLU A 157 -3.58 -30.94 -12.78
N GLN A 158 -3.02 -29.74 -13.03
CA GLN A 158 -2.99 -29.10 -14.35
C GLN A 158 -1.57 -29.04 -14.94
#